data_AF-A0A091K6W0-F1
#
_entry.id   AF-A0A091K6W0-F1
#
_cell.length_a   1.000
_cell.length_b   1.000
_cell.length_c   1.000
_cell.angle_alpha   90.00
_cell.angle_beta   90.00
_cell.angle_gamma   90.00
#
_symmetry.space_group_name_H-M   'P 1'
#
loop_
_entity.id
_entity.type
_entity.pdbx_description
1 polymer ?
#
loop_
_entity_poly.entity_id
_entity_poly.type
_entity_poly.pdbx_seq_one_letter_code
_entity_poly.pdbx_strand_id
1 'polypeptide(L)'
;QYGGKEVLDQAIPTVLEKHLALREVLFDVKEAEVLIRDKTSSKLLCRYPYPAISCVGRCRDSSRLFAFCVVASPESPDGSTFDCLVFAARSEQDCEEIIRSMAAGFKHTEGFV
;
A
#
# COMPACT_ATOMS: atom_id res chain seq x y z
N GLN A 1 15.66 14.09 -3.95
CA GLN A 1 14.82 13.37 -2.97
C GLN A 1 13.41 13.40 -3.51
N TYR A 2 12.82 12.24 -3.80
CA TYR A 2 11.43 12.18 -4.28
C TYR A 2 10.50 12.12 -3.06
N GLY A 3 9.45 12.95 -3.06
CA GLY A 3 8.37 12.85 -2.07
C GLY A 3 7.49 11.63 -2.35
N GLY A 4 6.74 11.17 -1.34
CA GLY A 4 5.89 9.98 -1.47
C GLY A 4 4.89 10.03 -2.64
N LYS A 5 4.43 11.22 -3.02
CA LYS A 5 3.58 11.42 -4.21
C LYS A 5 4.32 11.12 -5.52
N GLU A 6 5.53 11.66 -5.69
CA GLU A 6 6.31 11.48 -6.93
C GLU A 6 6.73 10.02 -7.11
N VAL A 7 7.03 9.34 -6.00
CA VAL A 7 7.31 7.89 -6.00
C VAL A 7 6.10 7.10 -6.51
N LEU A 8 4.90 7.39 -5.99
CA LEU A 8 3.69 6.67 -6.39
C LEU A 8 3.27 6.96 -7.83
N ASP A 9 3.42 8.21 -8.29
CA ASP A 9 3.12 8.61 -9.67
C ASP A 9 3.96 7.83 -10.70
N GLN A 10 5.19 7.44 -10.36
CA GLN A 10 6.06 6.63 -11.22
C GLN A 10 5.89 5.11 -10.98
N ALA A 11 5.75 4.70 -9.72
CA ALA A 11 5.74 3.30 -9.34
C ALA A 11 4.44 2.58 -9.76
N ILE A 12 3.28 3.25 -9.66
CA ILE A 12 2.00 2.63 -10.02
C ILE A 12 1.99 2.19 -11.49
N PRO A 13 2.29 3.05 -12.48
CA PRO A 13 2.39 2.63 -13.89
C PRO A 13 3.39 1.49 -14.09
N THR A 14 4.58 1.60 -13.49
CA THR A 14 5.65 0.59 -13.60
C THR A 14 5.22 -0.79 -13.10
N VAL A 15 4.42 -0.85 -12.03
CA VAL A 15 3.90 -2.13 -11.52
C VAL A 15 2.80 -2.68 -12.43
N LEU A 16 1.94 -1.83 -12.98
CA LEU A 16 0.87 -2.25 -13.89
C LEU A 16 1.44 -2.81 -15.21
N GLU A 17 2.51 -2.23 -15.73
CA GLU A 17 3.22 -2.72 -16.93
C GLU A 17 3.84 -4.10 -16.76
N LYS A 18 4.13 -4.53 -15.53
CA LYS A 18 4.66 -5.88 -15.25
C LYS A 18 3.61 -6.99 -15.45
N HIS A 19 2.35 -6.65 -15.73
CA HIS A 19 1.26 -7.59 -16.00
C HIS A 19 1.17 -8.76 -15.00
N LEU A 20 1.40 -8.46 -13.72
CA LEU A 20 1.33 -9.46 -12.66
C LEU A 20 -0.08 -10.03 -12.54
N ALA A 21 -0.18 -11.30 -12.16
CA ALA A 21 -1.47 -11.95 -11.95
C ALA A 21 -2.27 -11.21 -10.87
N LEU A 22 -3.46 -10.72 -11.24
CA LEU A 22 -4.35 -10.05 -10.30
C LEU A 22 -4.90 -11.08 -9.31
N ARG A 23 -4.86 -10.72 -8.03
CA ARG A 23 -5.39 -11.53 -6.94
C ARG A 23 -6.42 -10.73 -6.16
N GLU A 24 -7.60 -11.31 -5.95
CA GLU A 24 -8.60 -10.71 -5.07
C GLU A 24 -8.18 -10.88 -3.60
N VAL A 25 -8.17 -9.77 -2.87
CA VAL A 25 -7.75 -9.74 -1.47
C VAL A 25 -8.77 -9.00 -0.60
N LEU A 26 -8.79 -9.33 0.68
CA LEU A 26 -9.38 -8.50 1.72
C LEU A 26 -8.30 -7.55 2.25
N PHE A 27 -8.64 -6.27 2.25
CA PHE A 27 -7.76 -5.19 2.69
C PHE A 27 -8.26 -4.67 4.03
N ASP A 28 -7.63 -5.10 5.11
CA ASP A 28 -8.01 -4.71 6.46
C ASP A 28 -7.10 -3.61 6.98
N VAL A 29 -7.65 -2.40 7.13
CA VAL A 29 -6.97 -1.31 7.82
C VAL A 29 -7.26 -1.45 9.32
N LYS A 30 -6.22 -1.67 10.12
CA LYS A 30 -6.27 -1.69 11.58
C LYS A 30 -5.63 -0.42 12.13
N GLU A 31 -5.73 -0.26 13.45
CA GLU A 31 -5.21 0.92 14.16
C GLU A 31 -3.69 1.07 14.02
N ALA A 32 -2.94 -0.03 14.11
CA ALA A 32 -1.47 -0.03 14.07
C ALA A 32 -0.87 -0.62 12.79
N GLU A 33 -1.69 -1.18 11.90
CA GLU A 33 -1.21 -1.94 10.75
C GLU A 33 -2.25 -2.15 9.66
N VAL A 34 -1.77 -2.59 8.50
CA VAL A 34 -2.57 -3.06 7.37
C VAL A 34 -2.38 -4.56 7.21
N LEU A 35 -3.47 -5.31 7.09
CA LEU A 35 -3.45 -6.74 6.82
C LEU A 35 -4.05 -7.02 5.45
N ILE A 36 -3.36 -7.85 4.69
CA ILE A 36 -3.82 -8.32 3.38
C ILE A 36 -4.11 -9.81 3.51
N ARG A 37 -5.36 -10.20 3.24
CA ARG A 37 -5.77 -11.60 3.26
C ARG A 37 -6.28 -12.03 1.90
N ASP A 38 -6.11 -13.30 1.59
CA ASP A 38 -6.74 -13.90 0.43
C ASP A 38 -8.27 -13.89 0.60
N LYS A 39 -9.00 -13.45 -0.43
CA LYS A 39 -10.46 -13.30 -0.33
C LYS A 39 -11.19 -14.63 -0.18
N THR A 40 -10.71 -15.69 -0.83
CA THR A 40 -11.39 -17.00 -0.83
C THR A 40 -11.10 -17.79 0.43
N SER A 41 -9.84 -17.83 0.86
CA SER A 41 -9.39 -18.65 1.99
C SER A 41 -9.32 -17.89 3.32
N SER A 42 -9.47 -16.56 3.31
CA SER A 42 -9.21 -15.69 4.47
C SER A 42 -7.81 -15.82 5.06
N LYS A 43 -6.87 -16.48 4.35
CA LYS A 43 -5.50 -16.68 4.80
C LYS A 43 -4.74 -15.36 4.74
N LEU A 44 -4.00 -15.04 5.81
CA LEU A 44 -3.10 -13.89 5.83
C LEU A 44 -1.99 -14.05 4.79
N LEU A 45 -1.86 -13.06 3.92
CA LEU A 45 -0.82 -12.98 2.89
C LEU A 45 0.31 -12.08 3.33
N CYS A 46 -0.03 -10.88 3.81
CA CYS A 46 0.93 -9.88 4.21
C CYS A 46 0.41 -9.09 5.42
N ARG A 47 1.34 -8.57 6.21
CA ARG A 47 1.10 -7.72 7.38
C ARG A 47 2.10 -6.57 7.32
N TYR A 48 1.60 -5.34 7.33
CA TYR A 48 2.41 -4.14 7.24
C TYR A 48 2.09 -3.20 8.41
N PRO A 49 2.95 -3.14 9.45
CA PRO A 49 2.81 -2.14 10.50
C PRO A 49 3.05 -0.74 9.92
N TYR A 50 2.34 0.29 10.39
CA TYR A 50 2.48 1.65 9.84
C TYR A 50 3.92 2.18 9.81
N PRO A 51 4.79 1.93 10.81
CA PRO A 51 6.20 2.33 10.74
C PRO A 51 6.98 1.76 9.55
N ALA A 52 6.55 0.64 8.98
CA ALA A 52 7.16 0.05 7.79
C ALA A 52 6.60 0.63 6.47
N ILE A 53 5.48 1.36 6.53
CA ILE A 53 4.86 1.99 5.36
C ILE A 53 5.34 3.43 5.26
N SER A 54 5.93 3.79 4.12
CA SER A 54 6.55 5.11 3.93
C SER A 54 5.62 6.13 3.30
N CYS A 55 4.71 5.69 2.44
CA CYS A 55 3.69 6.54 1.84
C CYS A 55 2.49 5.73 1.35
N VAL A 56 1.34 6.39 1.24
CA VAL A 56 0.13 5.87 0.59
C VAL A 56 -0.43 6.96 -0.33
N GLY A 57 -1.04 6.56 -1.44
CA GLY A 57 -1.65 7.52 -2.35
C GLY A 57 -2.43 6.87 -3.48
N ARG A 58 -3.20 7.71 -4.18
CA ARG A 58 -4.05 7.31 -5.30
C ARG A 58 -3.30 7.52 -6.62
N CYS A 59 -3.57 6.67 -7.59
CA CYS A 59 -3.14 6.88 -8.97
C CYS A 59 -3.82 8.13 -9.55
N ARG A 60 -3.10 8.93 -10.34
CA ARG A 60 -3.67 10.11 -11.01
C ARG A 60 -4.61 9.74 -12.14
N ASP A 61 -4.33 8.64 -12.84
CA ASP A 61 -5.05 8.23 -14.04
C ASP A 61 -6.22 7.29 -13.73
N SER A 62 -6.41 6.90 -12.47
CA SER A 62 -7.52 6.06 -12.04
C SER A 62 -7.94 6.35 -10.61
N SER A 63 -9.21 6.74 -10.44
CA SER A 63 -9.79 7.02 -9.12
C SER A 63 -10.01 5.78 -8.25
N ARG A 64 -9.79 4.57 -8.81
CA ARG A 64 -9.94 3.29 -8.11
C ARG A 64 -8.62 2.60 -7.79
N LEU A 65 -7.50 3.11 -8.31
CA LEU A 65 -6.19 2.55 -8.05
C LEU A 65 -5.49 3.33 -6.96
N PHE A 66 -4.95 2.62 -5.99
CA PHE A 66 -4.09 3.19 -4.95
C PHE A 66 -2.89 2.30 -4.74
N ALA A 67 -1.86 2.87 -4.13
CA ALA A 67 -0.68 2.12 -3.75
C ALA A 67 -0.07 2.67 -2.48
N PHE A 68 0.72 1.83 -1.83
CA PHE A 68 1.59 2.25 -0.75
C PHE A 68 2.97 1.62 -0.92
N CYS A 69 3.97 2.32 -0.39
CA CYS A 69 5.35 1.85 -0.38
C CYS A 69 5.72 1.34 1.01
N VAL A 70 6.38 0.20 1.06
CA VAL A 70 6.95 -0.36 2.30
C VAL A 70 8.45 -0.50 2.18
N VAL A 71 9.15 -0.37 3.31
CA VAL A 71 10.58 -0.66 3.36
C VAL A 71 10.77 -2.16 3.08
N ALA A 72 11.53 -2.50 2.05
CA ALA A 72 11.86 -3.88 1.75
C ALA A 72 12.72 -4.46 2.89
N SER A 73 12.58 -5.77 3.14
CA SER A 73 13.39 -6.46 4.16
C SER A 73 14.89 -6.18 3.95
N PRO A 74 15.70 -6.06 5.03
CA PRO A 74 17.16 -5.94 4.94
C PRO A 74 17.84 -7.14 4.24
N GLU A 75 17.12 -8.22 3.96
CA GLU A 75 17.59 -9.37 3.17
C GLU A 75 17.56 -9.12 1.65
N SER A 76 17.06 -7.97 1.20
CA SER A 76 17.14 -7.57 -0.21
C SER A 76 18.61 -7.26 -0.60
N PRO A 77 19.14 -7.86 -1.68
CA PRO A 77 20.57 -7.81 -2.00
C PRO A 77 21.13 -6.41 -2.29
N ASP A 78 20.28 -5.41 -2.51
CA ASP A 78 20.68 -4.06 -2.92
C ASP A 78 20.59 -2.97 -1.82
N GLY A 79 20.11 -3.30 -0.61
CA GLY A 79 20.00 -2.33 0.49
C GLY A 79 18.91 -1.27 0.28
N SER A 80 18.11 -1.03 1.33
CA SER A 80 17.04 -0.02 1.43
C SER A 80 16.26 0.26 0.14
N THR A 81 15.69 -0.80 -0.45
CA THR A 81 14.70 -0.66 -1.53
C THR A 81 13.30 -0.52 -0.92
N PHE A 82 12.38 0.11 -1.64
CA PHE A 82 10.98 0.19 -1.25
C PHE A 82 10.16 -0.69 -2.19
N ASP A 83 9.28 -1.52 -1.64
CA ASP A 83 8.30 -2.27 -2.41
C ASP A 83 7.04 -1.43 -2.58
N CYS A 84 6.65 -1.17 -3.83
CA CYS A 84 5.38 -0.51 -4.15
C CYS A 84 4.30 -1.55 -4.41
N LEU A 85 3.25 -1.52 -3.59
CA LEU A 85 2.12 -2.44 -3.68
C LEU A 85 0.92 -1.70 -4.25
N VAL A 86 0.42 -2.13 -5.41
CA VAL A 86 -0.70 -1.50 -6.11
C VAL A 86 -1.97 -2.33 -5.95
N PHE A 87 -3.07 -1.65 -5.66
CA PHE A 87 -4.39 -2.25 -5.44
C PHE A 87 -5.46 -1.55 -6.25
N ALA A 88 -6.47 -2.32 -6.64
CA ALA A 88 -7.72 -1.80 -7.20
C ALA A 88 -8.84 -1.94 -6.18
N ALA A 89 -9.42 -0.81 -5.79
CA ALA A 89 -10.63 -0.77 -4.99
C ALA A 89 -11.87 -1.10 -5.84
N ARG A 90 -12.94 -1.55 -5.18
CA ARG A 90 -14.22 -1.88 -5.85
C ARG A 90 -14.91 -0.63 -6.40
N SER A 91 -14.74 0.50 -5.71
CA SER A 91 -15.33 1.80 -6.04
C SER A 91 -14.32 2.91 -5.73
N GLU A 92 -14.60 4.12 -6.23
CA GLU A 92 -13.80 5.30 -5.87
C GLU A 92 -13.96 5.66 -4.39
N GLN A 93 -15.17 5.48 -3.86
CA GLN A 93 -15.48 5.72 -2.44
C GLN A 93 -14.68 4.78 -1.54
N ASP A 94 -14.65 3.48 -1.86
CA ASP A 94 -13.84 2.47 -1.16
C ASP A 94 -12.36 2.89 -1.19
N CYS A 95 -11.86 3.37 -2.33
CA CYS A 95 -10.48 3.82 -2.48
C CYS A 95 -10.16 5.00 -1.55
N GLU A 96 -11.03 6.01 -1.50
CA GLU A 96 -10.83 7.18 -0.65
C GLU A 96 -10.93 6.84 0.84
N GLU A 97 -11.86 5.97 1.21
CA GLU A 97 -12.00 5.50 2.58
C GLU A 97 -10.76 4.72 3.04
N ILE A 98 -10.22 3.84 2.20
CA ILE A 98 -8.98 3.10 2.50
C ILE A 98 -7.81 4.05 2.72
N ILE A 99 -7.58 4.99 1.79
CA ILE A 99 -6.49 5.97 1.90
C ILE A 99 -6.66 6.84 3.16
N ARG A 100 -7.89 7.30 3.43
CA ARG A 100 -8.20 8.11 4.63
C ARG A 100 -7.96 7.32 5.92
N SER A 101 -8.34 6.05 5.94
CA SER A 101 -8.16 5.18 7.10
C SER A 101 -6.69 4.90 7.37
N MET A 102 -5.90 4.66 6.32
CA MET A 102 -4.44 4.54 6.44
C MET A 102 -3.79 5.86 6.89
N ALA A 103 -4.22 7.00 6.34
CA ALA A 103 -3.77 8.32 6.76
C ALA A 103 -4.06 8.60 8.24
N ALA A 104 -5.22 8.15 8.75
CA ALA A 104 -5.52 8.22 10.16
C ALA A 104 -4.58 7.30 10.97
N GLY A 105 -4.35 6.07 10.53
CA GLY A 105 -3.45 5.14 11.21
C GLY A 105 -2.02 5.65 11.33
N PHE A 106 -1.48 6.29 10.29
CA PHE A 106 -0.17 6.98 10.38
C PHE A 106 -0.12 7.96 11.55
N LYS A 107 -1.10 8.86 11.64
CA LYS A 107 -1.17 9.86 12.73
C LYS A 107 -1.23 9.26 14.12
N HIS A 108 -1.86 8.10 14.29
CA HIS A 108 -1.94 7.42 15.59
C HIS A 108 -0.60 6.77 15.97
N THR A 109 0.18 6.32 14.98
CA THR A 109 1.49 5.70 15.21
C THR A 109 2.66 6.68 15.29
N GLU A 110 2.49 7.93 14.85
CA GLU A 110 3.50 9.00 14.97
C GLU A 110 3.78 9.44 16.43
N GLY A 111 2.92 9.06 17.38
CA GLY A 111 3.09 9.38 18.81
C GLY A 111 3.99 8.44 19.62
N PHE A 112 4.59 7.42 18.99
CA PHE A 112 5.35 6.36 19.68
C PHE A 112 6.81 6.21 19.22
N VAL A 113 7.40 7.26 18.63
CA VAL A 113 8.84 7.31 18.28
C VAL A 113 9.61 8.11 19.31
#